data_AF-A0A6F8Y1M6-F1
#
_entry.id   AF-A0A6F8Y1M6-F1
#
_cell.length_a   1.000
_cell.length_b   1.000
_cell.length_c   1.000
_cell.angle_alpha   90.00
_cell.angle_beta   90.00
_cell.angle_gamma   90.00
#
_symmetry.space_group_name_H-M   'P 1'
#
loop_
_entity.id
_entity.type
_entity.pdbx_description
1 polymer ?
#
loop_
_entity_poly.entity_id
_entity_poly.type
_entity_poly.pdbx_seq_one_letter_code
_entity_poly.pdbx_strand_id
1 'polypeptide(L)'
;MAEKSQADAVHPGYGFLSENADFAEAVLQKGLTWIGPTPQSIRDLGDKVTARHIAQRAGAPLVPGTPDPVAGPEEVVAFAREYGLPVAIKAAFGGGGRGLKVARDLDEIPTLFESATREAVAAFGRGECFVERYLDQPRHVEAQVLADQHGNVIVVGTRDCSLQRRHQKLVEEAPAPFLTDEQRKQIHESAKAICREAGYHGAGTVEYLVGQDGTISFLEVNTRLQVEHPVTEETAGIDLVREQFRIASGQQLRLPADPTPRGHSIEFRINGEDPGRNFLPAPGTVTRLRLPEGPGVRVDTGIETGSVIGGNFDSLLAKVIITGETRTEALERARRALDEMVVDGMATALPFHRLIVRDPAFTTEPFTVHTRWIETEWDNTVPPFTAGGGAASEAEERETVVVEVGGKRLEVSLPAGFSAGTATGAAPSRGGAPRRSRAGPLPRLSVETRSPRPCRARSSRSPSAKGTPWPKATRSSSWKP
;
A
#
# COMPACT_ATOMS: atom_id res chain seq x y z
N MET A 1 -16.17 -3.21 18.54
CA MET A 1 -14.93 -2.94 19.30
C MET A 1 -14.92 -1.50 19.78
N ALA A 2 -15.08 -0.51 18.88
CA ALA A 2 -15.20 0.91 19.23
C ALA A 2 -16.17 1.20 20.40
N GLU A 3 -17.40 0.65 20.36
CA GLU A 3 -18.36 0.79 21.47
C GLU A 3 -17.82 0.21 22.80
N LYS A 4 -17.13 -0.93 22.77
CA LYS A 4 -16.57 -1.58 23.97
C LYS A 4 -15.37 -0.80 24.54
N SER A 5 -14.56 -0.21 23.66
CA SER A 5 -13.39 0.59 24.05
C SER A 5 -13.73 2.06 24.31
N GLN A 6 -14.98 2.48 24.08
CA GLN A 6 -15.42 3.87 24.15
C GLN A 6 -14.62 4.80 23.22
N ALA A 7 -14.20 4.29 22.06
CA ALA A 7 -13.57 5.12 21.04
C ALA A 7 -14.64 6.04 20.41
N ASP A 8 -14.25 7.27 20.09
CA ASP A 8 -15.07 8.29 19.43
C ASP A 8 -14.75 8.43 17.94
N ALA A 9 -13.62 7.88 17.48
CA ALA A 9 -13.18 7.94 16.08
C ALA A 9 -12.57 6.61 15.60
N VAL A 10 -12.54 6.44 14.27
CA VAL A 10 -11.87 5.33 13.59
C VAL A 10 -10.91 5.89 12.54
N HIS A 11 -9.61 5.62 12.71
CA HIS A 11 -8.60 5.83 11.68
C HIS A 11 -8.38 4.50 10.95
N PRO A 12 -8.68 4.41 9.65
CA PRO A 12 -8.61 3.13 8.94
C PRO A 12 -7.18 2.74 8.52
N GLY A 13 -6.24 3.67 8.58
CA GLY A 13 -4.89 3.47 8.04
C GLY A 13 -4.92 3.40 6.52
N TYR A 14 -4.28 2.39 5.95
CA TYR A 14 -4.28 2.07 4.53
C TYR A 14 -4.57 0.58 4.31
N GLY A 15 -5.07 0.22 3.14
CA GLY A 15 -5.55 -1.13 2.86
C GLY A 15 -6.77 -1.51 3.69
N PHE A 16 -7.09 -2.79 3.74
CA PHE A 16 -8.25 -3.32 4.47
C PHE A 16 -9.57 -2.59 4.13
N LEU A 17 -10.03 -1.69 5.00
CA LEU A 17 -11.30 -0.97 4.90
C LEU A 17 -11.14 0.53 4.65
N SER A 18 -9.92 1.03 4.42
CA SER A 18 -9.63 2.46 4.25
C SER A 18 -10.31 3.10 3.05
N GLU A 19 -10.63 2.31 2.03
CA GLU A 19 -11.34 2.75 0.82
C GLU A 19 -12.68 2.03 0.67
N ASN A 20 -13.24 1.55 1.78
CA ASN A 20 -14.56 0.94 1.80
C ASN A 20 -15.60 1.98 2.25
N ALA A 21 -16.36 2.50 1.28
CA ALA A 21 -17.37 3.52 1.53
C ALA A 21 -18.47 3.07 2.49
N ASP A 22 -18.89 1.81 2.42
CA ASP A 22 -19.96 1.28 3.28
C ASP A 22 -19.48 1.14 4.73
N PHE A 23 -18.19 0.82 4.94
CA PHE A 23 -17.60 0.83 6.27
C PHE A 23 -17.50 2.26 6.84
N ALA A 24 -17.05 3.22 6.04
CA ALA A 24 -17.03 4.62 6.44
C ALA A 24 -18.43 5.14 6.81
N GLU A 25 -19.45 4.78 6.02
CA GLU A 25 -20.84 5.10 6.29
C GLU A 25 -21.35 4.43 7.58
N ALA A 26 -21.02 3.15 7.81
CA ALA A 26 -21.37 2.45 9.04
C ALA A 26 -20.74 3.07 10.29
N VAL A 27 -19.50 3.56 10.20
CA VAL A 27 -18.82 4.31 11.28
C VAL A 27 -19.59 5.59 11.60
N LEU A 28 -19.94 6.38 10.58
CA LEU A 28 -20.69 7.63 10.74
C LEU A 28 -22.11 7.41 11.30
N GLN A 29 -22.82 6.37 10.83
CA GLN A 29 -24.16 6.00 11.34
C GLN A 29 -24.15 5.60 12.82
N LYS A 30 -22.99 5.16 13.33
CA LYS A 30 -22.78 4.87 14.76
C LYS A 30 -22.42 6.09 15.60
N GLY A 31 -22.37 7.28 14.99
CA GLY A 31 -22.01 8.52 15.67
C GLY A 31 -20.52 8.65 15.96
N LEU A 32 -19.67 7.85 15.31
CA LEU A 32 -18.22 7.92 15.41
C LEU A 32 -17.65 8.80 14.30
N THR A 33 -16.53 9.46 14.58
CA THR A 33 -15.77 10.20 13.55
C THR A 33 -15.02 9.23 12.64
N TRP A 34 -15.31 9.29 11.35
CA TRP A 34 -14.48 8.68 10.31
C TRP A 34 -13.29 9.59 10.00
N ILE A 35 -12.06 9.11 10.19
CA ILE A 35 -10.84 9.88 9.89
C ILE A 35 -10.42 9.58 8.45
N GLY A 36 -11.10 10.22 7.51
CA GLY A 36 -10.90 10.07 6.07
C GLY A 36 -11.92 10.91 5.29
N PRO A 37 -11.97 10.79 3.95
CA PRO A 37 -12.93 11.49 3.11
C PRO A 37 -14.37 10.97 3.29
N THR A 38 -15.35 11.67 2.70
CA THR A 38 -16.74 11.22 2.74
C THR A 38 -16.92 9.85 2.04
N PRO A 39 -17.92 9.03 2.46
CA PRO A 39 -18.25 7.80 1.75
C PRO A 39 -18.51 8.01 0.26
N GLN A 40 -19.14 9.14 -0.12
CA GLN A 40 -19.40 9.46 -1.51
C GLN A 40 -18.10 9.73 -2.29
N SER A 41 -17.17 10.51 -1.72
CA SER A 41 -15.85 10.73 -2.33
C SER A 41 -15.06 9.43 -2.50
N ILE A 42 -15.18 8.48 -1.55
CA ILE A 42 -14.57 7.15 -1.69
C ILE A 42 -15.16 6.39 -2.89
N ARG A 43 -16.50 6.43 -3.08
CA ARG A 43 -17.16 5.79 -4.24
C ARG A 43 -16.75 6.44 -5.56
N ASP A 44 -16.85 7.77 -5.62
CA ASP A 44 -16.67 8.53 -6.85
C ASP A 44 -15.22 8.47 -7.36
N LEU A 45 -14.26 8.50 -6.44
CA LEU A 45 -12.83 8.44 -6.79
C LEU A 45 -12.29 7.00 -6.86
N GLY A 46 -12.92 6.04 -6.18
CA GLY A 46 -12.58 4.62 -6.26
C GLY A 46 -13.08 3.95 -7.54
N ASP A 47 -14.11 4.49 -8.18
CA ASP A 47 -14.56 4.06 -9.50
C ASP A 47 -13.76 4.75 -10.61
N LYS A 48 -13.03 3.97 -11.42
CA LYS A 48 -12.11 4.49 -12.45
C LYS A 48 -12.80 5.36 -13.50
N VAL A 49 -14.03 5.02 -13.87
CA VAL A 49 -14.79 5.77 -14.90
C VAL A 49 -15.22 7.12 -14.33
N THR A 50 -15.81 7.11 -13.13
CA THR A 50 -16.26 8.31 -12.43
C THR A 50 -15.08 9.23 -12.10
N ALA A 51 -13.98 8.67 -11.59
CA ALA A 51 -12.75 9.41 -11.33
C ALA A 51 -12.18 10.06 -12.60
N ARG A 52 -12.20 9.34 -13.74
CA ARG A 52 -11.77 9.91 -15.03
C ARG A 52 -12.67 11.05 -15.49
N HIS A 53 -13.99 10.94 -15.35
CA HIS A 53 -14.91 12.03 -15.68
C HIS A 53 -14.70 13.24 -14.77
N ILE A 54 -14.45 13.03 -13.47
CA ILE A 54 -14.06 14.10 -12.53
C ILE A 54 -12.78 14.78 -13.02
N ALA A 55 -11.75 13.99 -13.35
CA ALA A 55 -10.47 14.51 -13.85
C ALA A 55 -10.65 15.32 -15.15
N GLN A 56 -11.49 14.87 -16.08
CA GLN A 56 -11.82 15.62 -17.30
C GLN A 56 -12.51 16.95 -17.00
N ARG A 57 -13.53 16.98 -16.14
CA ARG A 57 -14.21 18.23 -15.74
C ARG A 57 -13.28 19.19 -15.01
N ALA A 58 -12.37 18.65 -14.20
CA ALA A 58 -11.33 19.41 -13.51
C ALA A 58 -10.21 19.92 -14.44
N GLY A 59 -10.22 19.56 -15.74
CA GLY A 59 -9.18 19.94 -16.69
C GLY A 59 -7.83 19.26 -16.42
N ALA A 60 -7.82 18.10 -15.77
CA ALA A 60 -6.62 17.35 -15.49
C ALA A 60 -5.97 16.84 -16.78
N PRO A 61 -4.63 16.78 -16.85
CA PRO A 61 -3.94 16.22 -18.01
C PRO A 61 -4.29 14.74 -18.12
N LEU A 62 -4.72 14.31 -19.30
CA LEU A 62 -5.05 12.92 -19.61
C LEU A 62 -4.36 12.56 -20.91
N VAL A 63 -3.88 11.31 -21.03
CA VAL A 63 -3.45 10.82 -22.33
C VAL A 63 -4.57 11.01 -23.35
N PRO A 64 -4.24 11.47 -24.56
CA PRO A 64 -5.20 11.49 -25.66
C PRO A 64 -5.83 10.12 -25.81
N GLY A 65 -7.13 10.09 -26.08
CA GLY A 65 -7.87 8.88 -26.37
C GLY A 65 -9.17 9.22 -27.05
N THR A 66 -9.77 8.24 -27.72
CA THR A 66 -11.03 8.44 -28.40
C THR A 66 -12.16 8.60 -27.38
N PRO A 67 -13.05 9.58 -27.55
CA PRO A 67 -14.17 9.81 -26.62
C PRO A 67 -15.19 8.68 -26.66
N ASP A 68 -15.35 8.06 -27.84
CA ASP A 68 -16.24 6.95 -28.10
C ASP A 68 -15.45 5.72 -28.58
N PRO A 69 -16.05 4.52 -28.54
CA PRO A 69 -15.47 3.36 -29.19
C PRO A 69 -15.23 3.61 -30.68
N VAL A 70 -14.10 3.14 -31.19
CA VAL A 70 -13.73 3.26 -32.60
C VAL A 70 -14.55 2.30 -33.46
N ALA A 71 -14.88 2.71 -34.69
CA ALA A 71 -15.63 1.89 -35.63
C ALA A 71 -14.82 0.73 -36.23
N GLY A 72 -13.49 0.87 -36.26
CA GLY A 72 -12.59 -0.10 -36.87
C GLY A 72 -11.11 0.26 -36.71
N PRO A 73 -10.20 -0.60 -37.20
CA PRO A 73 -8.76 -0.39 -37.09
C PRO A 73 -8.26 0.86 -37.83
N GLU A 74 -8.97 1.34 -38.85
CA GLU A 74 -8.60 2.54 -39.60
C GLU A 74 -8.64 3.80 -38.73
N GLU A 75 -9.61 3.91 -37.82
CA GLU A 75 -9.69 5.01 -36.86
C GLU A 75 -8.55 4.94 -35.83
N VAL A 76 -8.14 3.73 -35.45
CA VAL A 76 -6.97 3.51 -34.58
C VAL A 76 -5.68 3.94 -35.28
N VAL A 77 -5.53 3.63 -36.57
CA VAL A 77 -4.38 4.09 -37.38
C VAL A 77 -4.38 5.61 -37.52
N ALA A 78 -5.54 6.24 -37.76
CA ALA A 78 -5.66 7.69 -37.84
C ALA A 78 -5.26 8.35 -36.51
N PHE A 79 -5.77 7.83 -35.39
CA PHE A 79 -5.41 8.27 -34.05
C PHE A 79 -3.90 8.12 -33.78
N ALA A 80 -3.30 6.99 -34.13
CA ALA A 80 -1.87 6.76 -33.94
C ALA A 80 -0.98 7.68 -34.79
N ARG A 81 -1.45 8.13 -35.96
CA ARG A 81 -0.75 9.13 -36.79
C ARG A 81 -0.84 10.53 -36.20
N GLU A 82 -1.96 10.88 -35.57
CA GLU A 82 -2.19 12.19 -34.98
C GLU A 82 -1.47 12.34 -33.63
N TYR A 83 -1.61 11.34 -32.74
CA TYR A 83 -1.14 11.39 -31.35
C TYR A 83 0.16 10.61 -31.11
N GLY A 84 0.66 9.92 -32.14
CA GLY A 84 1.88 9.12 -32.07
C GLY A 84 1.68 7.72 -31.50
N LEU A 85 2.69 6.88 -31.74
CA LEU A 85 2.80 5.54 -31.19
C LEU A 85 3.67 5.55 -29.91
N PRO A 86 3.58 4.51 -29.05
CA PRO A 86 2.61 3.42 -29.12
C PRO A 86 1.19 3.83 -28.68
N VAL A 87 0.19 3.05 -29.09
CA VAL A 87 -1.21 3.22 -28.69
C VAL A 87 -1.75 1.94 -28.03
N ALA A 88 -2.62 2.10 -27.03
CA ALA A 88 -3.30 1.00 -26.37
C ALA A 88 -4.74 0.90 -26.89
N ILE A 89 -5.08 -0.26 -27.43
CA ILE A 89 -6.44 -0.65 -27.80
C ILE A 89 -7.05 -1.35 -26.61
N LYS A 90 -8.17 -0.83 -26.10
CA LYS A 90 -8.82 -1.31 -24.88
C LYS A 90 -10.29 -1.61 -25.11
N ALA A 91 -10.78 -2.72 -24.56
CA ALA A 91 -12.20 -3.02 -24.54
C ALA A 91 -13.00 -1.96 -23.75
N ALA A 92 -14.10 -1.46 -24.31
CA ALA A 92 -14.92 -0.41 -23.71
C ALA A 92 -15.69 -0.86 -22.45
N PHE A 93 -15.99 -2.16 -22.35
CA PHE A 93 -16.77 -2.74 -21.25
C PHE A 93 -15.98 -3.80 -20.46
N GLY A 94 -14.65 -3.71 -20.46
CA GLY A 94 -13.75 -4.67 -19.82
C GLY A 94 -13.19 -4.25 -18.46
N GLY A 95 -12.57 -5.21 -17.76
CA GLY A 95 -11.86 -5.01 -16.49
C GLY A 95 -10.75 -6.05 -16.28
N GLY A 96 -9.73 -5.72 -15.48
CA GLY A 96 -8.66 -6.65 -15.10
C GLY A 96 -7.58 -6.92 -16.16
N GLY A 97 -7.35 -5.98 -17.09
CA GLY A 97 -6.28 -6.09 -18.11
C GLY A 97 -6.57 -7.02 -19.29
N ARG A 98 -7.74 -7.67 -19.32
CA ARG A 98 -8.21 -8.47 -20.46
C ARG A 98 -8.71 -7.57 -21.58
N GLY A 99 -8.33 -7.87 -22.82
CA GLY A 99 -8.68 -7.07 -24.00
C GLY A 99 -7.85 -5.78 -24.17
N LEU A 100 -6.65 -5.70 -23.56
CA LEU A 100 -5.68 -4.64 -23.81
C LEU A 100 -4.61 -5.12 -24.78
N LYS A 101 -4.42 -4.41 -25.89
CA LYS A 101 -3.34 -4.63 -26.86
C LYS A 101 -2.56 -3.34 -27.04
N VAL A 102 -1.23 -3.43 -27.08
CA VAL A 102 -0.36 -2.28 -27.31
C VAL A 102 0.21 -2.39 -28.71
N ALA A 103 -0.13 -1.44 -29.56
CA ALA A 103 0.45 -1.29 -30.89
C ALA A 103 1.61 -0.29 -30.83
N ARG A 104 2.79 -0.73 -31.21
CA ARG A 104 4.06 -0.03 -31.35
C ARG A 104 4.37 0.34 -32.79
N ASP A 105 3.76 -0.36 -33.75
CA ASP A 105 3.85 -0.06 -35.18
C ASP A 105 2.46 0.10 -35.81
N LEU A 106 2.36 0.88 -36.90
CA LEU A 106 1.07 1.09 -37.58
C LEU A 106 0.54 -0.19 -38.23
N ASP A 107 1.43 -1.05 -38.74
CA ASP A 107 1.07 -2.24 -39.52
C ASP A 107 0.46 -3.36 -38.66
N GLU A 108 0.73 -3.37 -37.35
CA GLU A 108 0.15 -4.36 -36.44
C GLU A 108 -1.21 -3.95 -35.87
N ILE A 109 -1.62 -2.68 -36.02
CA ILE A 109 -2.89 -2.15 -35.50
C ILE A 109 -4.09 -3.00 -35.95
N PRO A 110 -4.27 -3.35 -37.24
CA PRO A 110 -5.42 -4.16 -37.67
C PRO A 110 -5.52 -5.50 -36.95
N THR A 111 -4.39 -6.23 -36.86
CA THR A 111 -4.34 -7.54 -36.20
C THR A 111 -4.58 -7.44 -34.70
N LEU A 112 -3.98 -6.43 -34.04
CA LEU A 112 -4.17 -6.21 -32.61
C LEU A 112 -5.60 -5.77 -32.29
N PHE A 113 -6.21 -4.94 -33.13
CA PHE A 113 -7.61 -4.53 -32.98
C PHE A 113 -8.57 -5.72 -33.07
N GLU A 114 -8.44 -6.56 -34.11
CA GLU A 114 -9.24 -7.79 -34.24
C GLU A 114 -9.05 -8.72 -33.02
N SER A 115 -7.81 -8.86 -32.55
CA SER A 115 -7.54 -9.66 -31.36
C SER A 115 -8.17 -9.08 -30.10
N ALA A 116 -8.13 -7.76 -29.90
CA ALA A 116 -8.73 -7.08 -28.76
C ALA A 116 -10.27 -7.25 -28.77
N THR A 117 -10.89 -7.00 -29.91
CA THR A 117 -12.34 -7.14 -30.13
C THR A 117 -12.80 -8.57 -29.87
N ARG A 118 -12.12 -9.59 -30.40
CA ARG A 118 -12.47 -11.00 -30.16
C ARG A 118 -12.35 -11.40 -28.69
N GLU A 119 -11.32 -10.93 -28.00
CA GLU A 119 -11.14 -11.17 -26.56
C GLU A 119 -12.24 -10.47 -25.74
N ALA A 120 -12.60 -9.24 -26.11
CA ALA A 120 -13.68 -8.48 -25.49
C ALA A 120 -15.04 -9.18 -25.66
N VAL A 121 -15.37 -9.65 -26.89
CA VAL A 121 -16.59 -10.41 -27.15
C VAL A 121 -16.62 -11.70 -26.33
N ALA A 122 -15.52 -12.45 -26.29
CA ALA A 122 -15.45 -13.71 -25.55
C ALA A 122 -15.60 -13.52 -24.04
N ALA A 123 -15.07 -12.43 -23.49
CA ALA A 123 -15.07 -12.17 -22.05
C ALA A 123 -16.34 -11.44 -21.57
N PHE A 124 -16.88 -10.52 -22.37
CA PHE A 124 -17.90 -9.55 -21.95
C PHE A 124 -19.13 -9.51 -22.87
N GLY A 125 -19.17 -10.31 -23.94
CA GLY A 125 -20.26 -10.34 -24.92
C GLY A 125 -20.33 -9.11 -25.84
N ARG A 126 -19.35 -8.21 -25.74
CA ARG A 126 -19.30 -6.91 -26.41
C ARG A 126 -17.89 -6.63 -26.93
N GLY A 127 -17.79 -6.21 -28.19
CA GLY A 127 -16.52 -6.09 -28.93
C GLY A 127 -16.00 -4.66 -29.07
N GLU A 128 -16.77 -3.68 -28.62
CA GLU A 128 -16.44 -2.27 -28.74
C GLU A 128 -15.11 -1.97 -28.03
N CYS A 129 -14.20 -1.30 -28.73
CA CYS A 129 -12.89 -0.91 -28.21
C CYS A 129 -12.69 0.60 -28.38
N PHE A 130 -11.95 1.22 -27.47
CA PHE A 130 -11.42 2.57 -27.62
C PHE A 130 -9.90 2.53 -27.74
N VAL A 131 -9.31 3.61 -28.25
CA VAL A 131 -7.86 3.76 -28.30
C VAL A 131 -7.43 4.92 -27.42
N GLU A 132 -6.31 4.76 -26.74
CA GLU A 132 -5.60 5.84 -26.08
C GLU A 132 -4.11 5.76 -26.40
N ARG A 133 -3.42 6.88 -26.24
CA ARG A 133 -1.96 6.88 -26.30
C ARG A 133 -1.40 6.02 -25.17
N TYR A 134 -0.49 5.10 -25.49
CA TYR A 134 0.20 4.29 -24.50
C TYR A 134 1.49 5.01 -24.08
N LEU A 135 1.63 5.28 -22.80
CA LEU A 135 2.88 5.79 -22.26
C LEU A 135 3.80 4.60 -22.02
N ASP A 136 4.77 4.40 -22.92
CA ASP A 136 5.81 3.39 -22.76
C ASP A 136 6.87 3.88 -21.79
N GLN A 137 7.40 2.96 -20.98
CA GLN A 137 8.39 3.25 -19.94
C GLN A 137 8.06 4.53 -19.13
N PRO A 138 6.81 4.69 -18.61
CA PRO A 138 6.45 5.90 -17.89
C PRO A 138 7.09 5.91 -16.51
N ARG A 139 7.31 7.10 -15.98
CA ARG A 139 7.51 7.32 -14.54
C ARG A 139 6.15 7.38 -13.86
N HIS A 140 6.09 6.88 -12.62
CA HIS A 140 4.92 7.02 -11.76
C HIS A 140 5.18 8.19 -10.81
N VAL A 141 4.44 9.27 -10.98
CA VAL A 141 4.57 10.49 -10.18
C VAL A 141 3.24 10.78 -9.52
N GLU A 142 3.27 11.20 -8.27
CA GLU A 142 2.04 11.43 -7.52
C GLU A 142 2.14 12.69 -6.65
N ALA A 143 0.99 13.28 -6.34
CA ALA A 143 0.86 14.51 -5.57
C ALA A 143 0.11 14.25 -4.26
N GLN A 144 0.79 14.47 -3.12
CA GLN A 144 0.17 14.43 -1.81
C GLN A 144 -0.76 15.62 -1.65
N VAL A 145 -2.04 15.37 -1.38
CA VAL A 145 -3.00 16.42 -1.08
C VAL A 145 -3.39 16.43 0.40
N LEU A 146 -3.62 17.63 0.92
CA LEU A 146 -4.42 17.85 2.12
C LEU A 146 -5.57 18.76 1.76
N ALA A 147 -6.78 18.35 2.12
CA ALA A 147 -7.99 19.13 1.88
C ALA A 147 -8.83 19.18 3.17
N ASP A 148 -9.24 20.37 3.60
CA ASP A 148 -10.13 20.51 4.75
C ASP A 148 -11.60 20.54 4.34
N GLN A 149 -12.50 20.54 5.34
CA GLN A 149 -13.95 20.61 5.13
C GLN A 149 -14.44 22.03 4.76
N HIS A 150 -13.54 22.98 4.58
CA HIS A 150 -13.83 24.40 4.29
C HIS A 150 -13.49 24.77 2.84
N GLY A 151 -13.13 23.79 2.01
CA GLY A 151 -12.80 23.97 0.60
C GLY A 151 -11.33 24.33 0.34
N ASN A 152 -10.48 24.37 1.36
CA ASN A 152 -9.06 24.61 1.18
C ASN A 152 -8.37 23.31 0.76
N VAL A 153 -7.53 23.38 -0.28
CA VAL A 153 -6.75 22.25 -0.79
C VAL A 153 -5.33 22.71 -1.07
N ILE A 154 -4.36 22.00 -0.50
CA ILE A 154 -2.93 22.20 -0.79
C ILE A 154 -2.32 20.90 -1.32
N VAL A 155 -1.24 21.04 -2.09
CA VAL A 155 -0.36 19.93 -2.45
C VAL A 155 0.87 20.02 -1.57
N VAL A 156 1.08 19.01 -0.73
CA VAL A 156 2.18 18.99 0.26
C VAL A 156 3.52 18.70 -0.40
N GLY A 157 3.51 17.92 -1.48
CA GLY A 157 4.69 17.57 -2.24
C GLY A 157 4.39 16.53 -3.31
N THR A 158 5.36 16.32 -4.20
CA THR A 158 5.31 15.24 -5.20
C THR A 158 6.22 14.09 -4.79
N ARG A 159 5.87 12.87 -5.20
CA ARG A 159 6.71 11.68 -5.03
C ARG A 159 6.90 10.98 -6.37
N ASP A 160 8.07 10.39 -6.59
CA ASP A 160 8.31 9.43 -7.66
C ASP A 160 8.28 8.03 -7.08
N CYS A 161 7.47 7.15 -7.67
CA CYS A 161 7.26 5.76 -7.26
C CYS A 161 7.52 4.79 -8.43
N SER A 162 8.42 5.17 -9.34
CA SER A 162 8.68 4.45 -10.58
C SER A 162 9.38 3.11 -10.35
N LEU A 163 10.15 2.97 -9.27
CA LEU A 163 10.73 1.70 -8.83
C LEU A 163 9.64 0.80 -8.23
N GLN A 164 8.93 0.13 -9.12
CA GLN A 164 7.86 -0.80 -8.80
C GLN A 164 8.02 -2.10 -9.59
N ARG A 165 7.40 -3.16 -9.08
CA ARG A 165 7.33 -4.47 -9.72
C ARG A 165 5.89 -4.95 -9.70
N ARG A 166 5.32 -5.34 -10.85
CA ARG A 166 3.90 -5.73 -10.97
C ARG A 166 2.94 -4.74 -10.31
N HIS A 167 3.20 -3.44 -10.49
CA HIS A 167 2.44 -2.33 -9.88
C HIS A 167 2.56 -2.21 -8.34
N GLN A 168 3.49 -2.93 -7.72
CA GLN A 168 3.83 -2.80 -6.31
C GLN A 168 5.07 -1.92 -6.17
N LYS A 169 4.90 -0.74 -5.56
CA LYS A 169 5.98 0.21 -5.29
C LYS A 169 6.96 -0.40 -4.27
N LEU A 170 8.26 -0.25 -4.50
CA LEU A 170 9.33 -0.78 -3.64
C LEU A 170 10.25 0.32 -3.12
N VAL A 171 10.46 1.38 -3.91
CA VAL A 171 11.24 2.55 -3.55
C VAL A 171 10.50 3.80 -4.03
N GLU A 172 10.40 4.78 -3.15
CA GLU A 172 9.72 6.05 -3.39
C GLU A 172 10.61 7.20 -2.97
N GLU A 173 10.57 8.32 -3.70
CA GLU A 173 11.39 9.48 -3.37
C GLU A 173 10.63 10.82 -3.50
N ALA A 174 10.94 11.74 -2.60
CA ALA A 174 10.37 13.09 -2.55
C ALA A 174 11.47 14.16 -2.47
N PRO A 175 11.29 15.31 -3.12
CA PRO A 175 10.31 15.55 -4.18
C PRO A 175 10.57 14.63 -5.39
N ALA A 176 9.57 14.38 -6.23
CA ALA A 176 9.79 13.66 -7.50
C ALA A 176 10.92 14.37 -8.28
N PRO A 177 12.06 13.72 -8.57
CA PRO A 177 13.20 14.40 -9.19
C PRO A 177 12.95 14.62 -10.69
N PHE A 178 13.79 15.41 -11.35
CA PHE A 178 13.80 15.54 -12.82
C PHE A 178 12.44 15.91 -13.46
N LEU A 179 11.61 16.65 -12.74
CA LEU A 179 10.44 17.33 -13.29
C LEU A 179 10.78 18.78 -13.54
N THR A 180 10.38 19.29 -14.71
CA THR A 180 10.40 20.73 -14.99
C THR A 180 9.40 21.47 -14.09
N ASP A 181 9.61 22.77 -13.90
CA ASP A 181 8.69 23.60 -13.09
C ASP A 181 7.27 23.62 -13.68
N GLU A 182 7.14 23.57 -15.01
CA GLU A 182 5.84 23.51 -15.69
C GLU A 182 5.13 22.18 -15.40
N GLN A 183 5.84 21.05 -15.46
CA GLN A 183 5.29 19.75 -15.09
C GLN A 183 4.84 19.71 -13.62
N ARG A 184 5.67 20.23 -12.70
CA ARG A 184 5.30 20.33 -11.28
C ARG A 184 4.06 21.18 -11.09
N LYS A 185 4.00 22.34 -11.75
CA LYS A 185 2.84 23.24 -11.69
C LYS A 185 1.58 22.55 -12.20
N GLN A 186 1.63 21.90 -13.36
CA GLN A 186 0.49 21.19 -13.95
C GLN A 186 -0.02 20.06 -13.03
N ILE A 187 0.90 19.29 -12.43
CA ILE A 187 0.56 18.24 -11.44
C ILE A 187 -0.12 18.88 -10.22
N HIS A 188 0.45 19.94 -9.64
CA HIS A 188 -0.09 20.57 -8.45
C HIS A 188 -1.47 21.21 -8.70
N GLU A 189 -1.63 21.92 -9.81
CA GLU A 189 -2.89 22.60 -10.15
C GLU A 189 -4.01 21.60 -10.45
N SER A 190 -3.72 20.56 -11.25
CA SER A 190 -4.70 19.53 -11.57
C SER A 190 -5.08 18.68 -10.35
N ALA A 191 -4.13 18.34 -9.46
CA ALA A 191 -4.44 17.59 -8.24
C ALA A 191 -5.42 18.36 -7.34
N LYS A 192 -5.20 19.68 -7.17
CA LYS A 192 -6.13 20.54 -6.42
C LYS A 192 -7.49 20.65 -7.12
N ALA A 193 -7.51 20.79 -8.44
CA ALA A 193 -8.74 20.88 -9.21
C ALA A 193 -9.58 19.61 -9.08
N ILE A 194 -8.96 18.42 -9.20
CA ILE A 194 -9.62 17.12 -9.00
C ILE A 194 -10.23 17.03 -7.60
N CYS A 195 -9.47 17.37 -6.56
CA CYS A 195 -9.98 17.32 -5.19
C CYS A 195 -11.17 18.26 -4.96
N ARG A 196 -11.14 19.48 -5.52
CA ARG A 196 -12.25 20.42 -5.42
C ARG A 196 -13.49 19.93 -6.17
N GLU A 197 -13.32 19.44 -7.39
CA GLU A 197 -14.40 18.89 -8.21
C GLU A 197 -15.07 17.69 -7.54
N ALA A 198 -14.29 16.84 -6.85
CA ALA A 198 -14.79 15.68 -6.12
C ALA A 198 -15.35 15.99 -4.72
N GLY A 199 -15.29 17.24 -4.26
CA GLY A 199 -15.62 17.61 -2.88
C GLY A 199 -14.78 16.86 -1.83
N TYR A 200 -13.54 16.52 -2.19
CA TYR A 200 -12.64 15.71 -1.37
C TYR A 200 -12.15 16.47 -0.14
N HIS A 201 -12.05 15.79 1.01
CA HIS A 201 -11.33 16.24 2.19
C HIS A 201 -10.56 15.09 2.84
N GLY A 202 -9.53 15.40 3.61
CA GLY A 202 -8.62 14.44 4.22
C GLY A 202 -7.22 14.50 3.62
N ALA A 203 -6.44 13.44 3.85
CA ALA A 203 -5.14 13.22 3.22
C ALA A 203 -5.26 12.11 2.19
N GLY A 204 -5.01 12.45 0.93
CA GLY A 204 -5.09 11.54 -0.21
C GLY A 204 -3.97 11.82 -1.19
N THR A 205 -3.95 11.07 -2.29
CA THR A 205 -2.93 11.23 -3.31
C THR A 205 -3.54 11.16 -4.68
N VAL A 206 -3.19 12.12 -5.55
CA VAL A 206 -3.50 12.07 -6.98
C VAL A 206 -2.30 11.51 -7.72
N GLU A 207 -2.48 10.40 -8.42
CA GLU A 207 -1.41 9.70 -9.14
C GLU A 207 -1.42 10.05 -10.63
N TYR A 208 -0.24 10.07 -11.23
CA TYR A 208 0.02 10.39 -12.62
C TYR A 208 1.07 9.46 -13.22
N LEU A 209 0.97 9.27 -14.54
CA LEU A 209 2.06 8.75 -15.36
C LEU A 209 2.74 9.91 -16.09
N VAL A 210 4.07 9.88 -16.15
CA VAL A 210 4.88 10.84 -16.90
C VAL A 210 5.65 10.09 -17.97
N GLY A 211 5.34 10.35 -19.24
CA GLY A 211 6.01 9.78 -20.39
C GLY A 211 7.42 10.36 -20.59
N GLN A 212 8.24 9.67 -21.38
CA GLN A 212 9.61 10.12 -21.71
C GLN A 212 9.64 11.45 -22.49
N ASP A 213 8.58 11.73 -23.24
CA ASP A 213 8.39 12.99 -23.96
C ASP A 213 7.89 14.13 -23.05
N GLY A 214 7.73 13.86 -21.75
CA GLY A 214 7.23 14.79 -20.75
C GLY A 214 5.71 14.82 -20.60
N THR A 215 4.96 14.04 -21.38
CA THR A 215 3.49 13.96 -21.28
C THR A 215 3.06 13.51 -19.88
N ILE A 216 2.25 14.32 -19.20
CA ILE A 216 1.62 13.96 -17.93
C ILE A 216 0.22 13.38 -18.22
N SER A 217 -0.17 12.32 -17.51
CA SER A 217 -1.53 11.80 -17.53
C SER A 217 -1.96 11.40 -16.14
N PHE A 218 -3.13 11.87 -15.72
CA PHE A 218 -3.84 11.39 -14.55
C PHE A 218 -4.03 9.87 -14.64
N LEU A 219 -3.82 9.20 -13.51
CA LEU A 219 -3.96 7.76 -13.36
C LEU A 219 -5.16 7.42 -12.47
N GLU A 220 -5.10 7.81 -11.20
CA GLU A 220 -6.16 7.57 -10.21
C GLU A 220 -6.00 8.48 -8.98
N VAL A 221 -6.95 8.40 -8.04
CA VAL A 221 -6.85 9.04 -6.73
C VAL A 221 -6.92 7.97 -5.64
N ASN A 222 -5.89 7.91 -4.80
CA ASN A 222 -5.93 7.11 -3.58
C ASN A 222 -6.61 7.93 -2.49
N THR A 223 -7.77 7.47 -2.01
CA THR A 223 -8.64 8.22 -1.08
C THR A 223 -8.23 8.08 0.38
N ARG A 224 -6.95 7.80 0.62
CA ARG A 224 -6.35 7.46 1.90
C ARG A 224 -4.91 7.93 1.96
N LEU A 225 -4.35 7.94 3.17
CA LEU A 225 -2.91 8.07 3.35
C LEU A 225 -2.20 6.86 2.73
N GLN A 226 -1.09 7.10 2.03
CA GLN A 226 -0.29 6.06 1.40
C GLN A 226 0.87 5.59 2.30
N VAL A 227 1.49 4.48 1.91
CA VAL A 227 2.60 3.86 2.67
C VAL A 227 3.79 4.81 2.71
N GLU A 228 4.07 5.41 1.56
CA GLU A 228 5.16 6.32 1.20
C GLU A 228 4.95 7.78 1.64
N HIS A 229 3.95 8.06 2.48
CA HIS A 229 3.77 9.40 3.04
C HIS A 229 4.99 9.96 3.81
N PRO A 230 5.85 9.17 4.48
CA PRO A 230 6.98 9.72 5.25
C PRO A 230 7.96 10.54 4.43
N VAL A 231 8.26 10.18 3.17
CA VAL A 231 9.20 11.00 2.36
C VAL A 231 8.67 12.41 2.13
N THR A 232 7.34 12.57 2.07
CA THR A 232 6.70 13.89 2.02
C THR A 232 6.73 14.59 3.39
N GLU A 233 6.55 13.85 4.49
CA GLU A 233 6.67 14.43 5.84
C GLU A 233 8.06 14.99 6.10
N GLU A 234 9.11 14.23 5.76
CA GLU A 234 10.51 14.62 5.94
C GLU A 234 10.87 15.85 5.11
N THR A 235 10.42 15.90 3.85
CA THR A 235 10.74 17.02 2.95
C THR A 235 9.88 18.26 3.20
N ALA A 236 8.62 18.12 3.59
CA ALA A 236 7.75 19.26 3.87
C ALA A 236 7.82 19.75 5.33
N GLY A 237 8.18 18.88 6.28
CA GLY A 237 8.11 19.14 7.72
C GLY A 237 6.68 19.16 8.26
N ILE A 238 5.81 18.33 7.69
CA ILE A 238 4.39 18.27 8.05
C ILE A 238 4.05 16.84 8.41
N ASP A 239 3.53 16.65 9.62
CA ASP A 239 2.95 15.40 10.09
C ASP A 239 1.56 15.22 9.46
N LEU A 240 1.46 14.31 8.49
CA LEU A 240 0.27 14.10 7.67
C LEU A 240 -0.83 13.37 8.44
N VAL A 241 -0.46 12.42 9.31
CA VAL A 241 -1.42 11.71 10.17
C VAL A 241 -2.08 12.69 11.16
N ARG A 242 -1.31 13.61 11.73
CA ARG A 242 -1.85 14.66 12.59
C ARG A 242 -2.74 15.65 11.83
N GLU A 243 -2.44 15.95 10.57
CA GLU A 243 -3.35 16.74 9.73
C GLU A 243 -4.67 16.00 9.47
N GLN A 244 -4.65 14.68 9.27
CA GLN A 244 -5.90 13.90 9.15
C GLN A 244 -6.77 14.04 10.40
N PHE A 245 -6.20 13.95 11.61
CA PHE A 245 -6.96 14.17 12.85
C PHE A 245 -7.55 15.58 12.95
N ARG A 246 -6.78 16.61 12.55
CA ARG A 246 -7.24 18.00 12.57
C ARG A 246 -8.40 18.22 11.59
N ILE A 247 -8.27 17.71 10.36
CA ILE A 247 -9.29 17.81 9.32
C ILE A 247 -10.55 17.06 9.75
N ALA A 248 -10.43 15.84 10.29
CA ALA A 248 -11.56 15.07 10.79
C ALA A 248 -12.26 15.74 11.99
N SER A 249 -11.53 16.57 12.75
CA SER A 249 -12.08 17.44 13.80
C SER A 249 -12.69 18.76 13.28
N GLY A 250 -12.83 18.91 11.95
CA GLY A 250 -13.40 20.09 11.32
C GLY A 250 -12.50 21.33 11.33
N GLN A 251 -11.21 21.19 11.62
CA GLN A 251 -10.28 22.33 11.62
C GLN A 251 -9.86 22.70 10.20
N GLN A 252 -9.55 23.98 9.99
CA GLN A 252 -8.94 24.45 8.74
C GLN A 252 -7.48 24.00 8.62
N LEU A 253 -7.01 23.91 7.37
CA LEU A 253 -5.60 23.65 7.07
C LEU A 253 -4.72 24.72 7.73
N ARG A 254 -3.59 24.29 8.31
CA ARG A 254 -2.65 25.22 8.96
C ARG A 254 -1.87 26.07 7.96
N LEU A 255 -1.66 25.53 6.76
CA LEU A 255 -0.86 26.15 5.73
C LEU A 255 -1.75 26.82 4.69
N PRO A 256 -1.49 28.08 4.34
CA PRO A 256 -2.28 28.81 3.35
C PRO A 256 -1.92 28.44 1.89
N ALA A 257 -0.81 27.72 1.67
CA ALA A 257 -0.27 27.38 0.37
C ALA A 257 0.58 26.10 0.43
N ASP A 258 0.98 25.61 -0.75
CA ASP A 258 1.89 24.48 -0.90
C ASP A 258 3.25 24.79 -0.26
N PRO A 259 3.79 23.92 0.60
CA PRO A 259 5.11 24.11 1.19
C PRO A 259 6.21 23.85 0.14
N THR A 260 7.31 24.61 0.24
CA THR A 260 8.54 24.30 -0.52
C THR A 260 9.25 23.11 0.13
N PRO A 261 9.65 22.07 -0.64
CA PRO A 261 10.38 20.94 -0.08
C PRO A 261 11.76 21.37 0.42
N ARG A 262 12.22 20.74 1.51
CA ARG A 262 13.56 20.87 2.07
C ARG A 262 14.29 19.55 1.91
N GLY A 263 15.45 19.59 1.26
CA GLY A 263 16.24 18.39 1.02
C GLY A 263 15.56 17.40 0.07
N HIS A 264 15.95 16.14 0.21
CA HIS A 264 15.45 15.01 -0.56
C HIS A 264 15.32 13.79 0.34
N SER A 265 14.25 13.02 0.21
CA SER A 265 13.99 11.83 1.02
C SER A 265 13.66 10.63 0.15
N ILE A 266 14.16 9.45 0.52
CA ILE A 266 13.96 8.19 -0.19
C ILE A 266 13.49 7.12 0.81
N GLU A 267 12.39 6.45 0.52
CA GLU A 267 11.85 5.32 1.29
C GLU A 267 12.16 3.99 0.60
N PHE A 268 12.50 2.98 1.40
CA PHE A 268 12.71 1.61 0.98
C PHE A 268 11.76 0.69 1.75
N ARG A 269 10.94 -0.08 1.01
CA ARG A 269 10.04 -1.08 1.60
C ARG A 269 10.78 -2.38 1.87
N ILE A 270 11.06 -2.66 3.15
CA ILE A 270 11.73 -3.90 3.55
C ILE A 270 10.67 -5.01 3.61
N ASN A 271 10.42 -5.63 2.46
CA ASN A 271 9.47 -6.73 2.33
C ASN A 271 10.12 -8.08 2.68
N GLY A 272 9.35 -9.00 3.27
CA GLY A 272 9.69 -10.41 3.49
C GLY A 272 9.57 -11.23 2.21
N GLU A 273 10.30 -10.84 1.18
CA GLU A 273 10.34 -11.45 -0.15
C GLU A 273 11.78 -11.82 -0.52
N ASP A 274 11.96 -12.82 -1.39
CA ASP A 274 13.29 -13.24 -1.89
C ASP A 274 13.53 -12.72 -3.32
N PRO A 275 14.31 -11.64 -3.52
CA PRO A 275 14.64 -11.14 -4.86
C PRO A 275 15.37 -12.17 -5.73
N GLY A 276 16.18 -13.05 -5.12
CA GLY A 276 16.87 -14.14 -5.82
C GLY A 276 15.94 -15.26 -6.30
N ARG A 277 14.69 -15.27 -5.84
CA ARG A 277 13.61 -16.16 -6.32
C ARG A 277 12.44 -15.36 -6.88
N ASN A 278 12.74 -14.30 -7.63
CA ASN A 278 11.72 -13.48 -8.30
C ASN A 278 10.72 -12.85 -7.32
N PHE A 279 11.21 -12.38 -6.16
CA PHE A 279 10.44 -11.72 -5.10
C PHE A 279 9.26 -12.57 -4.58
N LEU A 280 9.45 -13.89 -4.47
CA LEU A 280 8.45 -14.73 -3.81
C LEU A 280 8.37 -14.38 -2.31
N PRO A 281 7.17 -14.22 -1.73
CA PRO A 281 7.02 -14.06 -0.29
C PRO A 281 7.65 -15.24 0.45
N ALA A 282 8.37 -14.95 1.53
CA ALA A 282 9.11 -15.93 2.30
C ALA A 282 8.76 -15.82 3.80
N PRO A 283 7.62 -16.39 4.23
CA PRO A 283 7.25 -16.47 5.65
C PRO A 283 8.38 -17.09 6.48
N GLY A 284 8.55 -16.63 7.71
CA GLY A 284 9.66 -17.06 8.56
C GLY A 284 9.69 -16.34 9.90
N THR A 285 10.77 -16.53 10.65
CA THR A 285 10.98 -15.86 11.94
C THR A 285 12.16 -14.92 11.82
N VAL A 286 11.98 -13.68 12.29
CA VAL A 286 13.07 -12.70 12.36
C VAL A 286 13.96 -13.08 13.53
N THR A 287 15.03 -13.83 13.29
CA THR A 287 15.92 -14.31 14.37
C THR A 287 16.87 -13.23 14.88
N ARG A 288 17.12 -12.20 14.06
CA ARG A 288 17.89 -11.01 14.44
C ARG A 288 17.41 -9.81 13.64
N LEU A 289 17.19 -8.70 14.33
CA LEU A 289 16.89 -7.41 13.73
C LEU A 289 17.87 -6.35 14.26
N ARG A 290 18.56 -5.66 13.36
CA ARG A 290 19.28 -4.42 13.65
C ARG A 290 18.79 -3.36 12.68
N LEU A 291 18.03 -2.40 13.18
CA LEU A 291 17.58 -1.26 12.40
C LEU A 291 18.73 -0.25 12.22
N PRO A 292 18.81 0.45 11.09
CA PRO A 292 19.76 1.54 10.93
C PRO A 292 19.32 2.75 11.75
N GLU A 293 20.30 3.56 12.20
CA GLU A 293 20.08 4.75 13.01
C GLU A 293 20.95 5.91 12.52
N GLY A 294 20.91 7.05 13.21
CA GLY A 294 21.80 8.19 12.96
C GLY A 294 21.22 9.27 12.04
N PRO A 295 22.04 10.23 11.60
CA PRO A 295 21.57 11.43 10.92
C PRO A 295 20.81 11.12 9.63
N GLY A 296 19.61 11.69 9.50
CA GLY A 296 18.76 11.53 8.32
C GLY A 296 18.12 10.16 8.17
N VAL A 297 18.11 9.32 9.20
CA VAL A 297 17.49 7.99 9.19
C VAL A 297 16.21 7.99 10.03
N ARG A 298 15.09 7.64 9.41
CA ARG A 298 13.82 7.31 10.06
C ARG A 298 13.47 5.86 9.72
N VAL A 299 12.94 5.12 10.69
CA VAL A 299 12.48 3.75 10.48
C VAL A 299 11.09 3.60 11.08
N ASP A 300 10.12 3.26 10.23
CA ASP A 300 8.78 2.88 10.64
C ASP A 300 8.69 1.34 10.53
N THR A 301 8.66 0.62 11.65
CA THR A 301 8.71 -0.86 11.68
C THR A 301 7.44 -1.47 12.28
N GLY A 302 7.02 -2.62 11.74
CA GLY A 302 5.95 -3.46 12.30
C GLY A 302 6.47 -4.73 13.01
N ILE A 303 7.79 -4.91 13.07
CA ILE A 303 8.45 -6.13 13.57
C ILE A 303 9.54 -5.84 14.61
N GLU A 304 9.87 -6.87 15.38
CA GLU A 304 10.98 -6.91 16.33
C GLU A 304 11.73 -8.26 16.25
N THR A 305 12.87 -8.39 16.94
CA THR A 305 13.57 -9.68 17.01
C THR A 305 12.66 -10.71 17.67
N GLY A 306 12.47 -11.86 17.01
CA GLY A 306 11.56 -12.92 17.44
C GLY A 306 10.17 -12.87 16.79
N SER A 307 9.84 -11.83 16.02
CA SER A 307 8.57 -11.79 15.27
C SER A 307 8.44 -12.95 14.29
N VAL A 308 7.24 -13.55 14.25
CA VAL A 308 6.88 -14.64 13.34
C VAL A 308 5.99 -14.07 12.22
N ILE A 309 6.48 -14.17 10.99
CA ILE A 309 5.81 -13.64 9.81
C ILE A 309 5.13 -14.78 9.07
N GLY A 310 3.80 -14.75 9.03
CA GLY A 310 2.97 -15.69 8.27
C GLY A 310 2.64 -15.18 6.86
N GLY A 311 2.07 -16.04 6.01
CA GLY A 311 1.66 -15.68 4.64
C GLY A 311 0.26 -15.07 4.50
N ASN A 312 -0.37 -14.64 5.61
CA ASN A 312 -1.76 -14.17 5.61
C ASN A 312 -1.92 -12.68 5.31
N PHE A 313 -0.84 -11.91 5.38
CA PHE A 313 -0.83 -10.45 5.24
C PHE A 313 0.19 -10.02 4.20
N ASP A 314 0.23 -8.72 3.94
CA ASP A 314 1.26 -8.10 3.12
C ASP A 314 2.68 -8.40 3.65
N SER A 315 3.66 -8.42 2.75
CA SER A 315 5.04 -8.79 3.06
C SER A 315 5.84 -7.64 3.71
N LEU A 316 5.31 -6.42 3.81
CA LEU A 316 6.01 -5.27 4.41
C LEU A 316 6.36 -5.50 5.88
N LEU A 317 7.66 -5.47 6.19
CA LEU A 317 8.18 -5.63 7.56
C LEU A 317 8.52 -4.28 8.20
N ALA A 318 9.20 -3.43 7.44
CA ALA A 318 9.62 -2.10 7.86
C ALA A 318 9.79 -1.17 6.65
N LYS A 319 9.78 0.13 6.91
CA LYS A 319 10.12 1.18 5.95
C LYS A 319 11.36 1.89 6.45
N VAL A 320 12.38 2.00 5.61
CA VAL A 320 13.59 2.76 5.92
C VAL A 320 13.55 4.04 5.11
N ILE A 321 13.50 5.19 5.78
CA ILE A 321 13.35 6.49 5.17
C ILE A 321 14.62 7.30 5.41
N ILE A 322 15.21 7.75 4.31
CA ILE A 322 16.53 8.39 4.30
C ILE A 322 16.43 9.77 3.71
N THR A 323 16.79 10.77 4.51
CA THR A 323 16.73 12.18 4.12
C THR A 323 18.13 12.79 4.06
N GLY A 324 18.42 13.55 3.02
CA GLY A 324 19.64 14.36 2.83
C GLY A 324 19.30 15.78 2.37
N GLU A 325 20.27 16.69 2.37
CA GLU A 325 20.13 18.05 1.82
C GLU A 325 19.97 18.03 0.30
N THR A 326 20.52 17.00 -0.36
CA THR A 326 20.38 16.76 -1.79
C THR A 326 20.03 15.30 -2.05
N ARG A 327 19.54 14.98 -3.25
CA ARG A 327 19.31 13.60 -3.69
C ARG A 327 20.59 12.76 -3.60
N THR A 328 21.74 13.32 -3.97
CA THR A 328 23.05 12.67 -3.86
C THR A 328 23.37 12.29 -2.42
N GLU A 329 23.21 13.22 -1.49
CA GLU A 329 23.46 12.95 -0.08
C GLU A 329 22.48 11.92 0.49
N ALA A 330 21.20 11.96 0.10
CA ALA A 330 20.22 10.95 0.48
C ALA A 330 20.64 9.54 0.00
N LEU A 331 21.15 9.42 -1.24
CA LEU A 331 21.68 8.16 -1.77
C LEU A 331 22.94 7.68 -1.02
N GLU A 332 23.85 8.58 -0.67
CA GLU A 332 25.04 8.26 0.13
C GLU A 332 24.66 7.76 1.53
N ARG A 333 23.73 8.44 2.20
CA ARG A 333 23.19 8.01 3.49
C ARG A 333 22.44 6.68 3.36
N ALA A 334 21.73 6.45 2.26
CA ALA A 334 20.95 5.23 2.03
C ALA A 334 21.87 4.03 1.88
N ARG A 335 22.98 4.14 1.13
CA ARG A 335 24.01 3.09 1.05
C ARG A 335 24.48 2.66 2.43
N ARG A 336 24.82 3.64 3.29
CA ARG A 336 25.28 3.39 4.66
C ARG A 336 24.20 2.73 5.51
N ALA A 337 22.98 3.29 5.54
CA ALA A 337 21.89 2.77 6.36
C ALA A 337 21.46 1.35 5.93
N LEU A 338 21.33 1.09 4.62
CA LEU A 338 20.96 -0.23 4.11
C LEU A 338 22.05 -1.27 4.36
N ASP A 339 23.34 -0.91 4.31
CA ASP A 339 24.44 -1.81 4.66
C ASP A 339 24.48 -2.12 6.17
N GLU A 340 24.14 -1.15 7.03
CA GLU A 340 24.07 -1.33 8.49
C GLU A 340 22.89 -2.19 8.94
N MET A 341 21.77 -2.16 8.21
CA MET A 341 20.57 -2.93 8.54
C MET A 341 20.83 -4.44 8.49
N VAL A 342 20.33 -5.17 9.49
CA VAL A 342 20.39 -6.64 9.54
C VAL A 342 19.00 -7.18 9.78
N VAL A 343 18.59 -8.12 8.92
CA VAL A 343 17.38 -8.94 9.10
C VAL A 343 17.78 -10.39 8.81
N ASP A 344 17.91 -11.20 9.86
CA ASP A 344 18.26 -12.62 9.73
C ASP A 344 17.04 -13.51 10.02
N GLY A 345 17.07 -14.75 9.52
CA GLY A 345 16.07 -15.79 9.79
C GLY A 345 14.98 -15.93 8.72
N MET A 346 14.90 -14.97 7.78
CA MET A 346 14.02 -15.03 6.62
C MET A 346 14.60 -14.22 5.45
N ALA A 347 14.12 -14.48 4.23
CA ALA A 347 14.47 -13.66 3.08
C ALA A 347 13.83 -12.27 3.18
N THR A 348 14.53 -11.25 2.67
CA THR A 348 14.00 -9.89 2.56
C THR A 348 14.42 -9.23 1.26
N ALA A 349 13.71 -8.17 0.86
CA ALA A 349 14.09 -7.31 -0.26
C ALA A 349 15.32 -6.41 0.03
N LEU A 350 15.92 -6.49 1.23
CA LEU A 350 17.07 -5.66 1.61
C LEU A 350 18.28 -5.78 0.65
N PRO A 351 18.68 -6.97 0.16
CA PRO A 351 19.77 -7.08 -0.82
C PRO A 351 19.45 -6.38 -2.15
N PHE A 352 18.19 -6.39 -2.58
CA PHE A 352 17.75 -5.63 -3.75
C PHE A 352 17.97 -4.14 -3.54
N HIS A 353 17.48 -3.57 -2.43
CA HIS A 353 17.64 -2.15 -2.12
C HIS A 353 19.10 -1.70 -2.07
N ARG A 354 19.99 -2.54 -1.52
CA ARG A 354 21.44 -2.29 -1.53
C ARG A 354 22.01 -2.17 -2.93
N LEU A 355 21.54 -2.96 -3.90
CA LEU A 355 21.97 -2.86 -5.29
C LEU A 355 21.38 -1.63 -5.96
N ILE A 356 20.11 -1.34 -5.74
CA ILE A 356 19.41 -0.19 -6.36
C ILE A 356 20.08 1.16 -6.05
N VAL A 357 20.47 1.40 -4.80
CA VAL A 357 21.16 2.66 -4.43
C VAL A 357 22.58 2.79 -5.00
N ARG A 358 23.02 1.80 -5.78
CA ARG A 358 24.31 1.76 -6.48
C ARG A 358 24.14 1.56 -7.99
N ASP A 359 22.90 1.41 -8.47
CA ASP A 359 22.63 1.22 -9.89
C ASP A 359 22.66 2.57 -10.62
N PRO A 360 23.44 2.72 -11.71
CA PRO A 360 23.49 3.95 -12.48
C PRO A 360 22.12 4.42 -13.01
N ALA A 361 21.21 3.49 -13.35
CA ALA A 361 19.88 3.83 -13.84
C ALA A 361 19.05 4.64 -12.84
N PHE A 362 19.27 4.39 -11.54
CA PHE A 362 18.60 5.08 -10.44
C PHE A 362 19.42 6.26 -9.89
N THR A 363 20.74 6.14 -9.86
CA THR A 363 21.63 7.04 -9.12
C THR A 363 22.24 8.17 -9.94
N THR A 364 22.30 8.03 -11.26
CA THR A 364 22.96 8.98 -12.16
C THR A 364 21.99 9.66 -13.11
N GLU A 365 22.47 10.67 -13.83
CA GLU A 365 21.77 11.25 -14.97
C GLU A 365 22.38 10.73 -16.29
N PRO A 366 21.57 10.38 -17.30
CA PRO A 366 20.11 10.46 -17.31
C PRO A 366 19.46 9.42 -16.39
N PHE A 367 18.38 9.82 -15.71
CA PHE A 367 17.56 8.91 -14.90
C PHE A 367 16.71 8.03 -15.83
N THR A 368 16.93 6.72 -15.82
CA THR A 368 16.32 5.79 -16.78
C THR A 368 15.33 4.81 -16.16
N VAL A 369 15.12 4.87 -14.84
CA VAL A 369 14.10 4.05 -14.19
C VAL A 369 12.70 4.44 -14.66
N HIS A 370 11.88 3.42 -14.89
CA HIS A 370 10.45 3.52 -15.20
C HIS A 370 9.67 2.38 -14.53
N THR A 371 8.33 2.40 -14.61
CA THR A 371 7.43 1.46 -13.89
C THR A 371 7.62 -0.03 -14.18
N ARG A 372 8.39 -0.39 -15.22
CA ARG A 372 8.68 -1.78 -15.61
C ARG A 372 10.16 -2.14 -15.50
N TRP A 373 11.01 -1.18 -15.12
CA TRP A 373 12.46 -1.31 -15.20
C TRP A 373 13.00 -2.52 -14.42
N ILE A 374 12.45 -2.78 -13.22
CA ILE A 374 12.82 -3.94 -12.38
C ILE A 374 12.56 -5.27 -13.11
N GLU A 375 11.53 -5.33 -13.96
CA GLU A 375 11.10 -6.55 -14.65
C GLU A 375 11.77 -6.75 -16.00
N THR A 376 12.17 -5.67 -16.66
CA THR A 376 12.59 -5.69 -18.07
C THR A 376 14.06 -5.34 -18.29
N GLU A 377 14.70 -4.63 -17.36
CA GLU A 377 16.02 -4.04 -17.58
C GLU A 377 17.00 -4.25 -16.44
N TRP A 378 16.53 -4.34 -15.20
CA TRP A 378 17.40 -4.54 -14.05
C TRP A 378 18.12 -5.90 -14.07
N ASP A 379 19.45 -5.89 -14.00
CA ASP A 379 20.27 -7.08 -13.91
C ASP A 379 20.26 -7.65 -12.48
N ASN A 380 19.33 -8.56 -12.23
CA ASN A 380 19.16 -9.18 -10.92
C ASN A 380 20.29 -10.18 -10.62
N THR A 381 21.27 -9.73 -9.84
CA THR A 381 22.39 -10.54 -9.36
C THR A 381 22.22 -11.03 -7.91
N VAL A 382 21.02 -10.88 -7.32
CA VAL A 382 20.76 -11.29 -5.93
C VAL A 382 20.73 -12.82 -5.84
N PRO A 383 21.58 -13.46 -5.02
CA PRO A 383 21.48 -14.90 -4.82
C PRO A 383 20.21 -15.26 -4.05
N PRO A 384 19.56 -16.41 -4.35
CA PRO A 384 18.45 -16.92 -3.54
C PRO A 384 18.82 -17.00 -2.06
N PHE A 385 17.88 -16.64 -1.19
CA PHE A 385 18.09 -16.80 0.24
C PHE A 385 18.27 -18.29 0.58
N THR A 386 19.27 -18.57 1.42
CA THR A 386 19.51 -19.89 2.00
C THR A 386 19.40 -19.75 3.51
N ALA A 387 18.40 -20.39 4.11
CA ALA A 387 18.32 -20.48 5.56
C ALA A 387 19.56 -21.25 6.03
N GLY A 388 20.39 -20.64 6.88
CA GLY A 388 21.61 -21.27 7.35
C GLY A 388 21.31 -22.58 8.08
N GLY A 389 21.58 -23.72 7.42
CA GLY A 389 21.89 -25.03 8.01
C GLY A 389 20.99 -25.61 9.11
N GLY A 390 19.77 -25.11 9.31
CA GLY A 390 18.76 -25.75 10.15
C GLY A 390 17.94 -26.67 9.27
N ALA A 391 17.94 -27.97 9.61
CA ALA A 391 17.25 -29.04 8.90
C ALA A 391 15.95 -28.56 8.25
N ALA A 392 15.81 -28.84 6.95
CA ALA A 392 14.50 -28.91 6.33
C ALA A 392 13.57 -29.57 7.33
N SER A 393 12.49 -28.90 7.75
CA SER A 393 11.43 -29.62 8.44
C SER A 393 11.06 -30.75 7.49
N GLU A 394 11.32 -31.99 7.88
CA GLU A 394 10.84 -33.16 7.16
C GLU A 394 9.38 -32.87 6.80
N ALA A 395 9.08 -32.89 5.51
CA ALA A 395 7.72 -32.76 5.06
C ALA A 395 6.91 -33.81 5.83
N GLU A 396 6.03 -33.37 6.73
CA GLU A 396 5.16 -34.29 7.46
C GLU A 396 4.45 -35.16 6.43
N GLU A 397 4.68 -36.48 6.48
CA GLU A 397 4.03 -37.44 5.59
C GLU A 397 2.52 -37.21 5.66
N ARG A 398 1.89 -36.98 4.51
CA ARG A 398 0.44 -36.84 4.40
C ARG A 398 -0.14 -38.14 3.88
N GLU A 399 -1.20 -38.61 4.52
CA GLU A 399 -1.94 -39.81 4.14
C GLU A 399 -3.28 -39.39 3.50
N THR A 400 -3.65 -40.01 2.39
CA THR A 400 -4.93 -39.77 1.72
C THR A 400 -5.96 -40.77 2.21
N VAL A 401 -7.04 -40.28 2.83
CA VAL A 401 -8.16 -41.09 3.32
C VAL A 401 -9.40 -40.79 2.49
N VAL A 402 -10.09 -41.84 2.03
CA VAL A 402 -11.37 -41.73 1.33
C VAL A 402 -12.50 -41.66 2.36
N VAL A 403 -13.24 -40.55 2.39
CA VAL A 403 -14.42 -40.35 3.25
C VAL A 403 -15.68 -40.14 2.42
N GLU A 404 -16.79 -40.73 2.85
CA GLU A 404 -18.07 -40.60 2.18
C GLU A 404 -18.93 -39.51 2.85
N VAL A 405 -19.26 -38.46 2.10
CA VAL A 405 -20.12 -37.35 2.57
C VAL A 405 -21.32 -37.26 1.64
N GLY A 406 -22.53 -37.48 2.19
CA GLY A 406 -23.77 -37.38 1.42
C GLY A 406 -23.90 -38.41 0.28
N GLY A 407 -23.36 -39.62 0.46
CA GLY A 407 -23.43 -40.70 -0.55
C GLY A 407 -22.40 -40.60 -1.67
N LYS A 408 -21.42 -39.69 -1.56
CA LYS A 408 -20.31 -39.54 -2.51
C LYS A 408 -18.97 -39.71 -1.80
N ARG A 409 -18.08 -40.51 -2.38
CA ARG A 409 -16.71 -40.74 -1.89
C ARG A 409 -15.79 -39.61 -2.31
N LEU A 410 -15.10 -39.02 -1.34
CA LEU A 410 -14.17 -37.91 -1.49
C LEU A 410 -12.81 -38.31 -0.89
N GLU A 411 -11.73 -38.05 -1.60
CA GLU A 411 -10.37 -38.25 -1.10
C GLU A 411 -9.90 -36.99 -0.35
N VAL A 412 -9.51 -37.16 0.90
CA VAL A 412 -9.05 -36.07 1.78
C VAL A 412 -7.64 -36.41 2.27
N SER A 413 -6.70 -35.50 2.02
CA SER A 413 -5.31 -35.63 2.48
C SER A 413 -5.16 -35.05 3.88
N LEU A 414 -4.68 -35.85 4.82
CA LEU A 414 -4.49 -35.50 6.23
C LEU A 414 -3.03 -35.73 6.66
N PRO A 415 -2.52 -35.02 7.67
CA PRO A 415 -1.23 -35.34 8.28
C PRO A 415 -1.23 -36.76 8.86
N ALA A 416 -0.15 -37.52 8.67
CA ALA A 416 -0.01 -38.87 9.20
C ALA A 416 -0.24 -38.89 10.72
N GLY A 417 -1.12 -39.79 11.19
CA GLY A 417 -1.49 -39.93 12.60
C GLY A 417 -2.87 -39.38 13.00
N PHE A 418 -3.59 -38.69 12.10
CA PHE A 418 -4.96 -38.22 12.38
C PHE A 418 -6.04 -39.33 12.27
N SER A 419 -5.73 -40.46 11.64
CA SER A 419 -6.62 -41.62 11.48
C SER A 419 -6.54 -42.61 12.66
N ALA A 420 -6.75 -42.14 13.89
CA ALA A 420 -6.86 -43.00 15.07
C ALA A 420 -8.12 -42.63 15.87
N GLY A 421 -9.29 -43.01 15.35
CA GLY A 421 -10.53 -42.75 16.11
C GLY A 421 -11.85 -43.07 15.46
N THR A 422 -12.03 -44.16 14.71
CA THR A 422 -13.37 -44.68 14.38
C THR A 422 -13.35 -46.15 13.91
N ALA A 423 -13.56 -47.10 14.84
CA ALA A 423 -14.21 -48.38 14.52
C ALA A 423 -14.68 -49.10 15.81
N THR A 424 -15.99 -49.18 15.99
CA THR A 424 -16.68 -50.09 16.93
C THR A 424 -17.06 -51.40 16.24
N GLY A 425 -16.83 -52.55 16.87
CA GLY A 425 -17.46 -53.83 16.49
C GLY A 425 -16.58 -55.07 16.72
N ALA A 426 -16.92 -55.89 17.72
CA ALA A 426 -16.14 -56.98 18.31
C ALA A 426 -16.11 -58.32 17.55
N ALA A 427 -15.05 -59.13 17.79
CA ALA A 427 -15.16 -60.56 18.16
C ALA A 427 -13.83 -61.07 18.80
N PRO A 428 -13.85 -62.05 19.74
CA PRO A 428 -12.73 -62.32 20.65
C PRO A 428 -11.95 -63.61 20.32
N SER A 429 -10.63 -63.64 20.58
CA SER A 429 -9.98 -64.90 20.99
C SER A 429 -8.64 -64.72 21.74
N ARG A 430 -8.63 -65.30 22.95
CA ARG A 430 -7.62 -66.13 23.62
C ARG A 430 -6.15 -65.66 23.75
N GLY A 431 -5.80 -65.33 24.99
CA GLY A 431 -4.77 -66.08 25.73
C GLY A 431 -3.39 -65.44 25.90
N GLY A 432 -3.04 -65.12 27.15
CA GLY A 432 -1.64 -64.94 27.58
C GLY A 432 -1.40 -63.75 28.50
N ALA A 433 -1.41 -64.00 29.81
CA ALA A 433 -0.79 -63.14 30.83
C ALA A 433 0.28 -63.97 31.57
N PRO A 434 1.18 -63.38 32.38
CA PRO A 434 1.91 -62.11 32.24
C PRO A 434 3.43 -62.31 32.53
N ARG A 435 4.26 -61.25 32.41
CA ARG A 435 5.49 -61.14 33.22
C ARG A 435 5.67 -59.72 33.79
N ARG A 436 5.59 -59.66 35.13
CA ARG A 436 5.92 -58.51 35.99
C ARG A 436 7.44 -58.29 36.04
N SER A 437 7.88 -57.04 36.14
CA SER A 437 8.66 -56.57 37.31
C SER A 437 9.00 -55.07 37.29
N ARG A 438 8.57 -54.40 38.37
CA ARG A 438 9.24 -53.33 39.19
C ARG A 438 9.81 -52.11 38.46
N ALA A 439 9.25 -50.90 38.58
CA ALA A 439 9.15 -50.00 39.76
C ALA A 439 10.50 -49.38 40.21
N GLY A 440 10.59 -48.05 40.03
CA GLY A 440 11.52 -47.13 40.70
C GLY A 440 11.02 -45.68 40.51
N PRO A 441 11.12 -44.78 41.51
CA PRO A 441 10.08 -43.77 41.77
C PRO A 441 10.45 -42.33 41.37
N LEU A 442 9.43 -41.55 41.02
CA LEU A 442 9.47 -40.08 40.92
C LEU A 442 9.17 -39.43 42.28
N PRO A 443 9.87 -38.35 42.68
CA PRO A 443 9.55 -37.61 43.89
C PRO A 443 8.40 -36.63 43.66
N ARG A 444 7.49 -36.59 44.65
CA ARG A 444 6.48 -35.53 44.82
C ARG A 444 7.10 -34.34 45.55
N LEU A 445 6.70 -33.13 45.18
CA LEU A 445 6.50 -32.05 46.14
C LEU A 445 5.41 -31.08 45.64
N SER A 446 4.40 -30.97 46.49
CA SER A 446 3.23 -30.09 46.52
C SER A 446 3.59 -28.66 46.93
N VAL A 447 2.90 -27.63 46.43
CA VAL A 447 2.49 -26.44 47.24
C VAL A 447 1.21 -25.80 46.68
N GLU A 448 0.21 -25.77 47.57
CA GLU A 448 -0.82 -24.77 47.91
C GLU A 448 -1.49 -23.84 46.86
N THR A 449 -2.81 -23.94 46.85
CA THR A 449 -3.79 -22.96 46.38
C THR A 449 -4.05 -21.88 47.46
N ARG A 450 -3.90 -20.60 47.10
CA ARG A 450 -4.41 -19.46 47.90
C ARG A 450 -5.57 -18.78 47.18
N SER A 451 -6.69 -18.63 47.89
CA SER A 451 -7.83 -17.81 47.46
C SER A 451 -7.56 -16.31 47.72
N PRO A 452 -8.14 -15.38 46.95
CA PRO A 452 -8.05 -13.95 47.25
C PRO A 452 -9.12 -13.53 48.28
N ARG A 453 -8.73 -12.71 49.28
CA ARG A 453 -9.65 -11.94 50.12
C ARG A 453 -9.87 -10.53 49.53
N PRO A 454 -11.06 -9.91 49.72
CA PRO A 454 -11.43 -8.66 49.06
C PRO A 454 -10.95 -7.42 49.83
N CYS A 455 -10.51 -6.39 49.09
CA CYS A 455 -10.16 -5.09 49.63
C CYS A 455 -11.41 -4.23 49.85
N ARG A 456 -11.55 -3.68 51.07
CA ARG A 456 -12.62 -2.76 51.47
C ARG A 456 -12.33 -1.33 51.02
N ALA A 457 -13.38 -0.68 50.53
CA ALA A 457 -13.46 0.75 50.25
C ALA A 457 -13.33 1.60 51.54
N ARG A 458 -12.66 2.76 51.42
CA ARG A 458 -12.82 3.89 52.34
C ARG A 458 -13.21 5.13 51.55
N SER A 459 -14.34 5.67 51.96
CA SER A 459 -14.94 6.94 51.58
C SER A 459 -14.17 8.13 52.19
N SER A 460 -13.99 9.20 51.43
CA SER A 460 -13.83 10.55 52.00
C SER A 460 -14.65 11.54 51.17
N ARG A 461 -15.59 12.19 51.86
CA ARG A 461 -16.48 13.24 51.37
C ARG A 461 -15.71 14.53 51.09
N SER A 462 -16.18 15.23 50.07
CA SER A 462 -15.95 16.65 49.75
C SER A 462 -16.73 17.58 50.69
N PRO A 463 -16.40 18.89 50.69
CA PRO A 463 -17.44 19.91 50.59
C PRO A 463 -17.18 20.98 49.53
N SER A 464 -18.29 21.56 49.11
CA SER A 464 -18.57 22.51 48.02
C SER A 464 -18.27 24.00 48.32
N ALA A 465 -18.03 24.80 47.26
CA ALA A 465 -18.54 26.17 47.05
C ALA A 465 -18.38 26.53 45.54
N LYS A 466 -19.45 26.75 44.75
CA LYS A 466 -20.13 28.05 44.44
C LYS A 466 -19.13 29.21 44.26
N GLY A 467 -19.03 30.01 43.21
CA GLY A 467 -19.81 30.25 41.98
C GLY A 467 -19.70 31.74 41.60
N THR A 468 -19.18 32.05 40.39
CA THR A 468 -19.33 33.29 39.56
C THR A 468 -18.82 34.66 40.06
N PRO A 469 -18.67 35.72 39.20
CA PRO A 469 -18.40 35.79 37.75
C PRO A 469 -17.31 36.83 37.32
N TRP A 470 -17.03 36.86 36.01
CA TRP A 470 -16.22 37.80 35.23
C TRP A 470 -16.46 39.31 35.47
N PRO A 471 -15.48 40.18 35.13
CA PRO A 471 -15.74 41.54 34.66
C PRO A 471 -15.51 41.71 33.15
N LYS A 472 -16.43 42.45 32.51
CA LYS A 472 -16.29 43.10 31.20
C LYS A 472 -15.58 44.46 31.37
N ALA A 473 -14.76 44.86 30.40
CA ALA A 473 -14.48 46.25 29.99
C ALA A 473 -13.85 46.23 28.57
N THR A 474 -14.59 46.52 27.49
CA THR A 474 -14.75 47.81 26.77
C THR A 474 -13.53 48.35 26.00
N ARG A 475 -13.63 48.27 24.66
CA ARG A 475 -13.28 49.22 23.56
C ARG A 475 -12.07 50.18 23.71
N SER A 476 -11.17 50.18 22.71
CA SER A 476 -11.05 51.20 21.62
C SER A 476 -9.75 50.98 20.80
N SER A 477 -9.82 50.84 19.47
CA SER A 477 -9.43 51.84 18.44
C SER A 477 -8.01 51.70 17.89
N SER A 478 -7.94 51.37 16.59
CA SER A 478 -7.03 51.85 15.52
C SER A 478 -5.52 52.04 15.79
N TRP A 479 -4.70 51.58 14.84
CA TRP A 479 -3.94 52.45 13.92
C TRP A 479 -3.11 51.60 12.93
N LYS A 480 -3.32 51.87 11.63
CA LYS A 480 -2.37 51.70 10.51
C LYS A 480 -1.41 52.91 10.53
N PRO A 481 -0.27 52.93 9.80
CA PRO A 481 -0.16 52.77 8.34
C PRO A 481 0.20 51.36 7.88
#